data_AF-F7PRN1-F1
#
_entry.id   AF-F7PRN1-F1
#
_cell.length_a   1.000
_cell.length_b   1.000
_cell.length_c   1.000
_cell.angle_alpha   90.00
_cell.angle_beta   90.00
_cell.angle_gamma   90.00
#
_symmetry.space_group_name_H-M   'P 1'
#
loop_
_entity.id
_entity.type
_entity.pdbx_description
1 polymer ?
#
loop_
_entity_poly.entity_id
_entity_poly.type
_entity_poly.pdbx_seq_one_letter_code
_entity_poly.pdbx_strand_id
1 'polypeptide(L)'
;MIQIYYIIALAMSITNVYKKKIDKPLVPLLAFMTVILLNVLNAWIFDGVVKDAIKDAFIVGGVTIGLFNAGDMTRKTIDKVRARRSE
;
A
#
# COMPACT_ATOMS: atom_id res chain seq x y z
N MET A 1 -4.05 21.01 2.36
CA MET A 1 -3.59 19.70 1.85
C MET A 1 -3.69 18.67 2.96
N ILE A 2 -4.42 17.57 2.76
CA ILE A 2 -4.45 16.47 3.74
C ILE A 2 -3.04 15.89 3.85
N GLN A 3 -2.57 15.65 5.08
CA GLN A 3 -1.24 15.06 5.28
C GLN A 3 -1.18 13.66 4.65
N ILE A 4 -0.04 13.33 4.05
CA ILE A 4 0.13 12.09 3.29
C ILE A 4 -0.10 10.83 4.13
N TYR A 5 0.15 10.88 5.45
CA TYR A 5 -0.12 9.77 6.37
C TYR A 5 -1.59 9.37 6.43
N TYR A 6 -2.51 10.35 6.36
CA TYR A 6 -3.96 10.06 6.33
C TYR A 6 -4.38 9.44 4.99
N ILE A 7 -3.73 9.83 3.90
CA ILE A 7 -3.97 9.27 2.56
C ILE A 7 -3.48 7.82 2.50
N ILE A 8 -2.33 7.52 3.11
CA ILE A 8 -1.81 6.16 3.23
C ILE A 8 -2.75 5.29 4.06
N ALA A 9 -3.20 5.78 5.22
CA ALA A 9 -4.13 5.05 6.08
C ALA A 9 -5.47 4.76 5.36
N LEU A 10 -6.00 5.75 4.62
CA LEU A 10 -7.20 5.60 3.81
C LEU A 10 -6.99 4.56 2.70
N ALA A 11 -5.88 4.65 1.96
CA ALA A 11 -5.54 3.71 0.89
C ALA A 11 -5.38 2.28 1.43
N MET A 12 -4.70 2.09 2.57
CA MET A 12 -4.59 0.78 3.21
C MET A 12 -5.96 0.24 3.63
N SER A 13 -6.83 1.08 4.20
CA SER A 13 -8.18 0.67 4.61
C SER A 13 -9.01 0.23 3.40
N ILE A 14 -8.97 0.99 2.31
CA ILE A 14 -9.59 0.65 1.03
C ILE A 14 -9.04 -0.69 0.52
N THR A 15 -7.72 -0.82 0.45
CA THR A 15 -7.06 -2.06 0.00
C THR A 15 -7.44 -3.26 0.88
N ASN A 16 -7.61 -3.06 2.19
CA ASN A 16 -8.00 -4.08 3.14
C ASN A 16 -9.45 -4.57 2.95
N VAL A 17 -10.35 -3.70 2.46
CA VAL A 17 -11.71 -4.08 2.05
C VAL A 17 -11.66 -4.90 0.75
N TYR A 18 -10.83 -4.48 -0.21
CA TYR A 18 -10.72 -5.13 -1.51
C TYR A 18 -9.92 -6.44 -1.50
N LYS A 19 -9.00 -6.64 -0.55
CA LYS A 19 -8.20 -7.88 -0.46
C LYS A 19 -9.04 -9.15 -0.28
N LYS A 20 -10.29 -9.03 0.16
CA LYS A 20 -11.24 -10.16 0.29
C LYS A 20 -11.87 -10.57 -1.03
N LYS A 21 -11.87 -9.69 -2.03
CA LYS A 21 -12.51 -9.88 -3.34
C LYS A 21 -11.52 -10.01 -4.50
N ILE A 22 -10.23 -9.81 -4.24
CA ILE A 22 -9.20 -9.71 -5.27
C ILE A 22 -8.06 -10.68 -4.93
N ASP A 23 -7.48 -11.28 -5.97
CA ASP A 23 -6.33 -12.16 -5.86
C ASP A 23 -5.19 -11.50 -5.06
N LYS A 24 -4.66 -12.25 -4.08
CA LYS A 24 -3.56 -11.80 -3.20
C LYS A 24 -2.40 -11.09 -3.91
N PRO A 25 -1.90 -11.56 -5.07
CA PRO A 25 -0.79 -10.88 -5.77
C PRO A 25 -1.17 -9.51 -6.37
N LEU A 26 -2.45 -9.21 -6.59
CA LEU A 26 -2.91 -7.93 -7.12
C LEU A 26 -3.10 -6.87 -6.03
N VAL A 27 -3.18 -7.27 -4.76
CA VAL A 27 -3.40 -6.39 -3.61
C VAL A 27 -2.34 -5.27 -3.50
N PRO A 28 -1.02 -5.52 -3.67
CA PRO A 28 -0.01 -4.47 -3.60
C PRO A 28 -0.11 -3.46 -4.75
N LEU A 29 -0.45 -3.94 -5.95
CA LEU A 29 -0.64 -3.10 -7.13
C LEU A 29 -1.86 -2.18 -6.96
N LEU A 30 -2.95 -2.72 -6.42
CA LEU A 30 -4.14 -1.93 -6.09
C LEU A 30 -3.89 -0.92 -4.97
N ALA A 31 -3.13 -1.29 -3.94
CA ALA A 31 -2.74 -0.35 -2.89
C ALA A 31 -1.95 0.82 -3.48
N PHE A 32 -0.99 0.50 -4.35
CA PHE A 32 -0.17 1.49 -5.05
C PHE A 32 -1.02 2.45 -5.90
N MET A 33 -1.90 1.91 -6.74
CA MET A 33 -2.81 2.70 -7.58
C MET A 33 -3.74 3.57 -6.73
N THR A 34 -4.24 3.05 -5.60
CA THR A 34 -5.15 3.77 -4.71
C THR A 34 -4.45 4.94 -4.02
N VAL A 35 -3.20 4.77 -3.55
CA VAL A 35 -2.40 5.84 -2.95
C VAL A 35 -2.17 6.96 -3.97
N ILE A 36 -1.75 6.62 -5.20
CA ILE A 36 -1.52 7.61 -6.26
C ILE A 36 -2.79 8.39 -6.57
N LEU A 37 -3.90 7.68 -6.78
CA LEU A 37 -5.18 8.31 -7.12
C LEU A 37 -5.62 9.29 -6.02
N LEU A 38 -5.55 8.87 -4.75
CA LEU A 38 -5.94 9.70 -3.62
C LEU A 38 -5.01 10.90 -3.42
N ASN A 39 -3.71 10.75 -3.67
CA ASN A 39 -2.76 11.86 -3.52
C ASN A 39 -2.92 12.89 -4.64
N VAL A 40 -3.20 12.43 -5.87
CA VAL A 40 -3.52 13.31 -7.00
C VAL A 40 -4.84 14.03 -6.77
N LEU A 41 -5.88 13.33 -6.32
CA LEU A 41 -7.17 13.94 -5.97
C LEU A 41 -7.04 14.96 -4.83
N ASN A 42 -6.23 14.67 -3.81
CA ASN A 42 -5.93 15.61 -2.73
C ASN A 42 -5.19 16.86 -3.27
N ALA A 43 -4.24 16.70 -4.18
CA ALA A 43 -3.59 17.85 -4.80
C ALA A 43 -4.57 18.69 -5.64
N TRP A 44 -5.44 18.05 -6.43
CA TRP A 44 -6.46 18.74 -7.22
C TRP A 44 -7.49 19.49 -6.37
N ILE A 45 -7.98 18.90 -5.28
CA ILE A 45 -9.03 19.51 -4.44
C ILE A 45 -8.51 20.70 -3.63
N PHE A 46 -7.22 20.69 -3.26
CA PHE A 46 -6.62 21.68 -2.37
C PHE A 46 -5.61 22.62 -3.07
N ASP A 47 -5.71 22.79 -4.39
CA ASP A 47 -4.80 23.62 -5.21
C ASP A 47 -3.30 23.30 -4.99
N GLY A 48 -2.99 22.04 -4.72
CA GLY A 48 -1.64 21.54 -4.53
C GLY A 48 -0.90 21.30 -5.85
N VAL A 49 0.42 21.35 -5.80
CA VAL A 49 1.27 21.04 -6.95
C VAL A 49 1.18 19.54 -7.28
N VAL A 50 0.42 19.21 -8.32
CA VAL A 50 0.15 17.83 -8.76
C VAL A 50 1.44 17.05 -9.03
N LYS A 51 2.45 17.72 -9.58
CA LYS A 51 3.76 17.11 -9.89
C LYS A 51 4.45 16.58 -8.64
N ASP A 52 4.39 17.31 -7.53
CA ASP A 52 5.00 16.90 -6.26
C ASP A 52 4.17 15.79 -5.60
N ALA A 53 2.84 15.88 -5.66
CA ALA A 53 1.96 14.84 -5.15
C ALA A 53 2.13 13.48 -5.85
N ILE A 54 2.40 13.46 -7.16
CA ILE A 54 2.73 12.24 -7.90
C ILE A 54 4.09 11.69 -7.45
N LYS A 55 5.09 12.56 -7.31
CA LYS A 55 6.44 12.17 -6.88
C LYS A 55 6.40 11.51 -5.49
N ASP A 56 5.71 12.13 -4.55
CA ASP A 56 5.54 11.62 -3.20
C ASP A 56 4.74 10.31 -3.20
N ALA A 57 3.68 10.22 -4.01
CA ALA A 57 2.89 9.01 -4.12
C ALA A 57 3.69 7.83 -4.71
N PHE A 58 4.61 8.08 -5.63
CA PHE A 58 5.49 7.04 -6.18
C PHE A 58 6.50 6.53 -5.14
N ILE A 59 7.12 7.43 -4.38
CA ILE A 59 8.06 7.07 -3.30
C ILE A 59 7.33 6.25 -2.24
N VAL A 60 6.20 6.77 -1.75
CA VAL A 60 5.38 6.11 -0.72
C VAL A 60 4.80 4.79 -1.23
N GLY A 61 4.33 4.77 -2.47
CA GLY A 61 3.79 3.58 -3.10
C GLY A 61 4.87 2.49 -3.26
N GLY A 62 6.08 2.85 -3.67
CA GLY A 62 7.20 1.91 -3.76
C GLY A 62 7.59 1.33 -2.40
N VAL A 63 7.65 2.16 -1.36
CA VAL A 63 7.86 1.70 0.03
C VAL A 63 6.75 0.75 0.47
N THR A 64 5.50 1.05 0.11
CA THR A 64 4.33 0.21 0.45
C THR A 64 4.41 -1.17 -0.22
N ILE A 65 4.76 -1.24 -1.52
CA ILE A 65 4.98 -2.52 -2.22
C ILE A 65 6.13 -3.30 -1.57
N GLY A 66 7.23 -2.62 -1.21
CA GLY A 66 8.35 -3.23 -0.50
C GLY A 66 7.93 -3.85 0.83
N LEU A 67 7.14 -3.14 1.63
CA LEU A 67 6.59 -3.64 2.90
C LEU A 67 5.64 -4.84 2.70
N PHE A 68 4.82 -4.83 1.65
CA PHE A 68 3.95 -5.96 1.33
C PHE A 68 4.74 -7.22 0.95
N ASN A 69 5.75 -7.07 0.08
CA ASN A 69 6.61 -8.19 -0.32
C ASN A 69 7.46 -8.72 0.86
N ALA A 70 7.96 -7.82 1.70
CA ALA A 70 8.68 -8.19 2.91
C ALA A 70 7.78 -8.95 3.90
N GLY A 71 6.55 -8.46 4.13
CA GLY A 71 5.58 -9.11 5.00
C GLY A 71 5.23 -10.54 4.56
N ASP A 72 5.11 -10.77 3.24
CA ASP A 72 4.84 -12.10 2.70
C ASP A 72 6.03 -13.06 2.86
N MET A 73 7.27 -12.58 2.70
CA MET A 73 8.47 -13.37 3.00
C MET A 73 8.60 -13.69 4.49
N THR A 74 8.33 -12.72 5.36
CA THR A 74 8.36 -12.91 6.81
C THR A 74 7.34 -13.96 7.23
N ARG A 75 6.13 -13.90 6.66
CA ARG A 75 5.07 -14.88 6.93
C ARG A 75 5.46 -16.30 6.49
N LYS A 76 5.98 -16.45 5.27
CA LYS A 76 6.50 -17.74 4.76
C LYS A 76 7.62 -18.30 5.63
N THR A 77 8.50 -17.43 6.13
CA THR A 77 9.61 -17.84 7.01
C THR A 77 9.09 -18.30 8.38
N ILE A 78 8.14 -17.57 8.96
CA ILE A 78 7.50 -17.96 10.24
C ILE A 78 6.76 -19.29 10.10
N ASP A 79 5.99 -19.48 9.03
CA ASP A 79 5.26 -20.73 8.78
C ASP A 79 6.22 -21.92 8.62
N LYS A 80 7.36 -21.74 7.93
CA LYS A 80 8.44 -22.74 7.84
C LYS A 80 9.06 -23.07 9.20
N VAL A 81 9.33 -22.06 10.04
CA VAL A 81 9.90 -22.26 11.38
C VAL A 81 8.89 -22.98 12.29
N ARG A 82 7.60 -22.67 12.15
CA ARG A 82 6.53 -23.31 12.92
C ARG A 82 6.36 -24.78 12.54
N ALA A 83 6.40 -25.10 11.25
CA ALA A 83 6.30 -26.48 10.75
C ALA A 83 7.43 -27.38 11.28
N ARG A 84 8.67 -26.87 11.37
CA ARG A 84 9.83 -27.59 11.91
C ARG A 84 9.81 -27.83 13.43
N ARG A 85 8.97 -27.12 14.18
CA ARG A 85 8.81 -27.33 15.63
C ARG A 85 7.73 -28.35 16.00
N SER A 86 6.95 -28.78 15.00
CA SER A 86 5.87 -29.77 15.13
C SER A 86 6.26 -31.18 14.64
N GLU A 87 7.49 -31.34 14.16
CA GLU A 87 8.17 -32.63 13.92
C GLU A 87 9.09 -32.94 15.11
#